data_AF-A0A7V8FBM6-F1
#
_entry.id   AF-A0A7V8FBM6-F1
#
_cell.length_a   1.000
_cell.length_b   1.000
_cell.length_c   1.000
_cell.angle_alpha   90.00
_cell.angle_beta   90.00
_cell.angle_gamma   90.00
#
_symmetry.space_group_name_H-M   'P 1'
#
loop_
_entity.id
_entity.type
_entity.pdbx_description
1 polymer ?
#
loop_
_entity_poly.entity_id
_entity_poly.type
_entity_poly.pdbx_seq_one_letter_code
_entity_poly.pdbx_strand_id
1 'polypeptide(L)'
;MAPRKTAAKKSGKAPKATTKKTAKTPPKTTTRAPRKSTADVPAGESYVTYTPEISAAVCALISEGASVRAIAAMQGMPSKAAIFQWLAKHEDFRVAYMAATHERAHARYESMDEVMDDLRRGKIDSRAARVMVDALKWQCAIEAPERYGQVSRHELTGRNGGPIKSQQLPAADMTPEERQAEIRNLAAQHPELFATVASGPAH
;
A
#
# COMPACT_ATOMS: atom_id res chain seq x y z
N MET A 1 -36.81 36.65 -27.01
CA MET A 1 -36.30 37.87 -27.67
C MET A 1 -35.40 38.61 -26.67
N ALA A 2 -34.11 38.72 -27.02
CA ALA A 2 -33.00 39.53 -26.49
C ALA A 2 -32.88 39.88 -24.97
N PRO A 3 -31.73 39.58 -24.33
CA PRO A 3 -31.36 40.04 -22.99
C PRO A 3 -30.65 41.41 -22.99
N ARG A 4 -30.81 42.17 -21.89
CA ARG A 4 -30.12 43.45 -21.66
C ARG A 4 -28.69 43.23 -21.11
N LYS A 5 -27.73 43.95 -21.72
CA LYS A 5 -26.33 44.08 -21.32
C LYS A 5 -26.13 45.25 -20.35
N THR A 6 -25.21 45.11 -19.39
CA THR A 6 -24.33 46.16 -18.83
C THR A 6 -23.08 45.47 -18.24
N ALA A 7 -21.93 45.47 -18.91
CA ALA A 7 -20.85 46.48 -18.88
C ALA A 7 -19.92 46.38 -17.64
N ALA A 8 -18.66 46.09 -17.92
CA ALA A 8 -17.54 45.92 -17.00
C ALA A 8 -16.92 47.26 -16.55
N LYS A 9 -16.27 47.29 -15.37
CA LYS A 9 -15.17 48.22 -15.09
C LYS A 9 -14.18 47.63 -14.07
N LYS A 10 -12.90 47.60 -14.47
CA LYS A 10 -11.71 47.34 -13.65
C LYS A 10 -11.34 48.59 -12.84
N SER A 11 -10.85 48.37 -11.63
CA SER A 11 -9.89 49.18 -10.85
C SER A 11 -9.48 48.31 -9.67
N GLY A 12 -8.24 48.15 -9.23
CA GLY A 12 -7.06 48.99 -9.23
C GLY A 12 -6.25 48.50 -8.02
N LYS A 13 -4.95 48.23 -8.21
CA LYS A 13 -4.05 47.53 -7.30
C LYS A 13 -3.34 48.51 -6.36
N ALA A 14 -3.27 48.22 -5.07
CA ALA A 14 -2.28 48.74 -4.10
C ALA A 14 -2.33 47.92 -2.78
N PRO A 15 -1.33 47.98 -1.89
CA PRO A 15 0.03 47.50 -2.06
C PRO A 15 0.43 46.43 -1.01
N LYS A 16 1.59 45.80 -1.26
CA LYS A 16 2.24 44.79 -0.39
C LYS A 16 2.60 45.35 0.98
N ALA A 17 2.10 44.71 2.04
CA ALA A 17 2.63 44.85 3.39
C ALA A 17 3.70 43.77 3.63
N THR A 18 4.91 44.24 3.87
CA THR A 18 6.14 43.47 4.11
C THR A 18 6.15 43.01 5.56
N THR A 19 5.80 41.74 5.83
CA THR A 19 6.04 41.14 7.14
C THR A 19 7.42 40.50 7.21
N LYS A 20 8.20 41.09 8.12
CA LYS A 20 9.56 40.78 8.54
C LYS A 20 9.77 39.27 8.75
N LYS A 21 10.82 38.75 8.11
CA LYS A 21 11.37 37.40 8.25
C LYS A 21 11.93 37.24 9.68
N THR A 22 11.17 36.61 10.58
CA THR A 22 11.70 36.11 11.85
C THR A 22 12.29 34.73 11.64
N ALA A 23 13.57 34.59 11.98
CA ALA A 23 14.32 33.35 11.90
C ALA A 23 13.64 32.27 12.75
N LYS A 24 13.19 31.19 12.10
CA LYS A 24 12.63 30.01 12.75
C LYS A 24 13.79 29.24 13.40
N THR A 25 13.89 29.35 14.73
CA THR A 25 14.77 28.54 15.57
C THR A 25 14.56 27.04 15.26
N PRO A 26 15.62 26.22 15.15
CA PRO A 26 15.46 24.79 14.92
C PRO A 26 14.67 24.14 16.06
N PRO A 27 13.77 23.18 15.77
CA PRO A 27 13.01 22.50 16.81
C PRO A 27 13.97 21.74 17.72
N LYS A 28 13.89 22.01 19.03
CA LYS A 28 14.62 21.26 20.06
C LYS A 28 14.29 19.78 19.92
N THR A 29 15.31 18.98 19.68
CA THR A 29 15.33 17.53 19.86
C THR A 29 15.03 17.23 21.33
N THR A 30 13.76 17.03 21.68
CA THR A 30 13.41 16.38 22.95
C THR A 30 13.61 14.89 22.79
N THR A 31 14.78 14.41 23.21
CA THR A 31 15.04 13.01 23.56
C THR A 31 13.90 12.52 24.45
N ARG A 32 13.09 11.57 23.95
CA ARG A 32 12.02 10.96 24.73
C ARG A 32 12.65 10.16 25.86
N ALA A 33 12.48 10.62 27.09
CA ALA A 33 12.86 9.88 28.29
C ALA A 33 12.24 8.46 28.27
N PRO A 34 12.93 7.45 28.82
CA PRO A 34 12.36 6.11 28.94
C PRO A 34 11.09 6.18 29.77
N ARG A 35 10.00 5.56 29.28
CA ARG A 35 8.74 5.49 30.03
C ARG A 35 9.02 4.77 31.35
N LYS A 36 8.79 5.48 32.47
CA LYS A 36 8.74 4.86 33.79
C LYS A 36 7.67 3.76 33.75
N SER A 37 8.06 2.55 34.14
CA SER A 37 7.12 1.48 34.46
C SER A 37 6.23 1.98 35.59
N THR A 38 4.96 2.24 35.30
CA THR A 38 3.97 2.51 36.35
C THR A 38 3.56 1.17 36.94
N ALA A 39 4.22 0.80 38.03
CA ALA A 39 3.77 -0.23 38.93
C ALA A 39 2.51 0.28 39.66
N ASP A 40 1.33 0.12 39.03
CA ASP A 40 0.00 0.23 39.66
C ASP A 40 -1.10 -0.18 38.64
N VAL A 41 -0.95 -1.36 38.04
CA VAL A 41 -2.07 -2.06 37.39
C VAL A 41 -2.42 -3.23 38.32
N PRO A 42 -3.68 -3.36 38.79
CA PRO A 42 -4.05 -4.41 39.72
C PRO A 42 -3.75 -5.78 39.10
N ALA A 43 -3.13 -6.65 39.90
CA ALA A 43 -2.81 -8.03 39.55
C ALA A 43 -4.10 -8.80 39.20
N GLY A 44 -4.42 -8.87 37.90
CA GLY A 44 -5.66 -9.50 37.41
C GLY A 44 -5.69 -9.75 35.90
N GLU A 45 -4.91 -9.03 35.08
CA GLU A 45 -4.74 -9.37 33.67
C GLU A 45 -3.45 -10.19 33.52
N SER A 46 -3.58 -11.51 33.57
CA SER A 46 -2.48 -12.46 33.40
C SER A 46 -1.68 -12.15 32.14
N TYR A 47 -0.39 -11.84 32.28
CA TYR A 47 0.52 -11.74 31.14
C TYR A 47 0.60 -13.11 30.45
N VAL A 48 0.07 -13.22 29.24
CA VAL A 48 0.11 -14.45 28.45
C VAL A 48 1.54 -14.64 27.94
N THR A 49 2.18 -15.73 28.34
CA THR A 49 3.51 -16.11 27.86
C THR A 49 3.43 -16.88 26.56
N TYR A 50 4.53 -16.88 25.79
CA TYR A 50 4.59 -17.66 24.56
C TYR A 50 4.52 -19.16 24.91
N THR A 51 3.56 -19.84 24.30
CA THR A 51 3.54 -21.30 24.20
C THR A 51 3.11 -21.69 22.77
N PRO A 52 3.52 -22.86 22.27
CA PRO A 52 3.08 -23.35 20.95
C PRO A 52 1.55 -23.44 20.83
N GLU A 53 0.84 -23.72 21.93
CA GLU A 53 -0.61 -23.85 21.96
C GLU A 53 -1.29 -22.48 21.79
N ILE A 54 -0.79 -21.45 22.47
CA ILE A 54 -1.30 -20.08 22.31
C ILE A 54 -0.99 -19.55 20.91
N SER A 55 0.20 -19.82 20.37
CA SER A 55 0.56 -19.37 19.03
C SER A 55 -0.29 -20.06 17.96
N ALA A 56 -0.57 -21.35 18.12
CA ALA A 56 -1.51 -22.10 17.28
C ALA A 56 -2.94 -21.55 17.38
N ALA A 57 -3.43 -21.22 18.58
CA ALA A 57 -4.75 -20.61 18.77
C ALA A 57 -4.85 -19.24 18.09
N VAL A 58 -3.79 -18.42 18.18
CA VAL A 58 -3.71 -17.15 17.43
C VAL A 58 -3.80 -17.40 15.93
N CYS A 59 -3.04 -18.36 15.39
CA CYS A 59 -3.09 -18.70 13.97
C CYS A 59 -4.49 -19.17 13.53
N ALA A 60 -5.16 -20.02 14.31
CA ALA A 60 -6.51 -20.49 14.01
C ALA A 60 -7.52 -19.32 13.88
N LEU A 61 -7.47 -18.38 14.83
CA LEU A 61 -8.32 -17.19 14.78
C LEU A 61 -7.98 -16.28 13.59
N ILE A 62 -6.69 -16.15 13.25
CA ILE A 62 -6.28 -15.38 12.08
C ILE A 62 -6.85 -16.01 10.80
N SER A 63 -6.72 -17.33 10.62
CA SER A 63 -7.25 -18.02 9.44
C SER A 63 -8.76 -17.85 9.28
N GLU A 64 -9.52 -17.74 10.38
CA GLU A 64 -10.97 -17.52 10.36
C GLU A 64 -11.39 -16.08 10.04
N GLY A 65 -10.46 -15.16 9.77
CA GLY A 65 -10.80 -13.76 9.45
C GLY A 65 -10.39 -12.75 10.51
N ALA A 66 -10.04 -13.19 11.73
CA ALA A 66 -9.82 -12.26 12.83
C ALA A 66 -8.62 -11.33 12.58
N SER A 67 -8.76 -10.10 13.05
CA SER A 67 -7.62 -9.17 13.11
C SER A 67 -6.82 -9.42 14.38
N VAL A 68 -5.51 -9.14 14.34
CA VAL A 68 -4.66 -9.17 15.55
C VAL A 68 -5.22 -8.28 16.67
N ARG A 69 -5.90 -7.19 16.30
CA ARG A 69 -6.58 -6.31 17.27
C ARG A 69 -7.75 -7.02 17.95
N ALA A 70 -8.58 -7.75 17.20
CA ALA A 70 -9.70 -8.50 17.74
C ALA A 70 -9.21 -9.61 18.68
N ILE A 71 -8.17 -10.34 18.27
CA ILE A 71 -7.55 -11.39 19.09
C ILE A 71 -7.00 -10.81 20.40
N ALA A 72 -6.25 -9.71 20.33
CA ALA A 72 -5.68 -9.06 21.51
C ALA A 72 -6.73 -8.48 22.49
N ALA A 73 -8.00 -8.39 22.09
CA ALA A 73 -9.10 -7.98 22.96
C ALA A 73 -9.80 -9.16 23.66
N MET A 74 -9.48 -10.41 23.30
CA MET A 74 -10.06 -11.60 23.90
C MET A 74 -9.38 -11.93 25.23
N GLN A 75 -10.15 -12.41 26.20
CA GLN A 75 -9.63 -12.87 27.48
C GLN A 75 -8.67 -14.06 27.27
N GLY A 76 -7.50 -14.01 27.91
CA GLY A 76 -6.50 -15.08 27.81
C GLY A 76 -5.68 -15.09 26.51
N MET A 77 -5.85 -14.09 25.64
CA MET A 77 -5.04 -13.91 24.43
C MET A 77 -3.87 -12.94 24.65
N PRO A 78 -2.76 -13.11 23.93
CA PRO A 78 -1.63 -12.19 24.02
C PRO A 78 -1.95 -10.82 23.44
N SER A 79 -1.32 -9.80 24.00
CA SER A 79 -1.41 -8.45 23.44
C SER A 79 -0.85 -8.39 22.02
N LYS A 80 -1.31 -7.42 21.22
CA LYS A 80 -0.77 -7.14 19.89
C LYS A 80 0.76 -7.01 19.89
N ALA A 81 1.32 -6.35 20.91
CA ALA A 81 2.76 -6.17 21.05
C ALA A 81 3.48 -7.50 21.30
N ALA A 82 2.92 -8.37 22.15
CA ALA A 82 3.47 -9.68 22.41
C ALA A 82 3.47 -10.55 21.14
N ILE A 83 2.36 -10.59 20.40
CA ILE A 83 2.27 -11.35 19.13
C ILE A 83 3.38 -10.95 18.16
N PHE A 84 3.57 -9.65 17.91
CA PHE A 84 4.62 -9.20 16.99
C PHE A 84 6.05 -9.44 17.52
N GLN A 85 6.26 -9.38 18.83
CA GLN A 85 7.55 -9.77 19.42
C GLN A 85 7.82 -11.27 19.26
N TRP A 86 6.81 -12.12 19.42
CA TRP A 86 6.95 -13.56 19.25
C TRP A 86 7.20 -13.93 17.80
N LEU A 87 6.49 -13.30 16.86
CA LEU A 87 6.77 -13.45 15.44
C LEU A 87 8.23 -13.13 15.12
N ALA A 88 8.83 -12.11 15.75
CA ALA A 88 10.25 -11.79 15.53
C ALA A 88 11.21 -12.89 16.04
N LYS A 89 10.87 -13.56 17.14
CA LYS A 89 11.74 -14.50 17.87
C LYS A 89 11.57 -15.97 17.50
N HIS A 90 10.38 -16.37 17.04
CA HIS A 90 9.99 -17.76 16.83
C HIS A 90 9.67 -17.99 15.35
N GLU A 91 10.57 -18.67 14.63
CA GLU A 91 10.46 -18.86 13.18
C GLU A 91 9.31 -19.80 12.82
N ASP A 92 9.12 -20.86 13.59
CA ASP A 92 7.98 -21.80 13.52
C ASP A 92 6.64 -21.05 13.59
N PHE A 93 6.50 -20.14 14.55
CA PHE A 93 5.31 -19.31 14.66
C PHE A 93 5.16 -18.35 13.47
N ARG A 94 6.26 -17.75 12.99
CA ARG A 94 6.23 -16.86 11.81
C ARG A 94 5.69 -17.58 10.57
N VAL A 95 6.20 -18.79 10.30
CA VAL A 95 5.76 -19.62 9.17
C VAL A 95 4.28 -19.98 9.29
N ALA A 96 3.86 -20.45 10.47
CA ALA A 96 2.45 -20.76 10.72
C ALA A 96 1.53 -19.54 10.59
N TYR A 97 1.97 -18.38 11.07
CA TYR A 97 1.23 -17.12 10.99
C TYR A 97 1.09 -16.63 9.53
N MET A 98 2.13 -16.81 8.70
CA MET A 98 2.04 -16.50 7.28
C MET A 98 1.04 -17.39 6.56
N ALA A 99 1.04 -18.70 6.83
CA ALA A 99 0.03 -19.62 6.31
C ALA A 99 -1.39 -19.26 6.77
N ALA A 100 -1.56 -18.91 8.05
CA ALA A 100 -2.85 -18.45 8.57
C ALA A 100 -3.30 -17.12 7.93
N THR A 101 -2.38 -16.21 7.65
CA THR A 101 -2.68 -14.94 6.96
C THR A 101 -3.10 -15.18 5.52
N HIS A 102 -2.50 -16.16 4.86
CA HIS A 102 -2.89 -16.61 3.53
C HIS A 102 -4.33 -17.15 3.54
N GLU A 103 -4.67 -18.02 4.49
CA GLU A 103 -6.03 -18.55 4.64
C GLU A 103 -7.05 -17.46 5.03
N ARG A 104 -6.64 -16.48 5.84
CA ARG A 104 -7.47 -15.32 6.20
C ARG A 104 -8.01 -14.59 4.99
N ALA A 105 -7.23 -14.54 3.90
CA ALA A 105 -7.66 -13.91 2.66
C ALA A 105 -8.93 -14.59 2.11
N HIS A 106 -9.06 -15.91 2.27
CA HIS A 106 -10.25 -16.65 1.87
C HIS A 106 -11.44 -16.39 2.81
N ALA A 107 -11.23 -16.43 4.13
CA ALA A 107 -12.30 -16.09 5.07
C ALA A 107 -12.87 -14.68 4.85
N ARG A 108 -12.00 -13.70 4.54
CA ARG A 108 -12.41 -12.32 4.18
C ARG A 108 -13.12 -12.21 2.85
N TYR A 109 -12.76 -13.07 1.90
CA TYR A 109 -13.46 -13.14 0.62
C TYR A 109 -14.90 -13.60 0.84
N GLU A 110 -15.11 -14.67 1.61
CA GLU A 110 -16.45 -15.16 1.95
C GLU A 110 -17.25 -14.14 2.77
N SER A 111 -16.60 -13.38 3.67
CA SER A 111 -17.28 -12.34 4.46
C SER A 111 -17.82 -11.17 3.61
N MET A 112 -17.48 -11.07 2.32
CA MET A 112 -18.10 -10.08 1.43
C MET A 112 -19.60 -10.36 1.23
N ASP A 113 -20.04 -11.62 1.32
CA ASP A 113 -21.45 -12.00 1.22
C ASP A 113 -22.27 -11.38 2.35
N GLU A 114 -21.71 -11.30 3.56
CA GLU A 114 -22.35 -10.64 4.70
C GLU A 114 -22.55 -9.14 4.45
N VAL A 115 -21.54 -8.46 3.86
CA VAL A 115 -21.65 -7.05 3.47
C VAL A 115 -22.75 -6.85 2.42
N MET A 116 -22.85 -7.76 1.45
CA MET A 116 -23.89 -7.72 0.42
C MET A 116 -25.28 -7.96 1.00
N ASP A 117 -25.43 -8.88 1.94
CA ASP A 117 -26.69 -9.17 2.62
C ASP A 117 -27.13 -8.03 3.53
N ASP A 118 -26.22 -7.40 4.26
CA ASP A 118 -26.51 -6.24 5.08
C ASP A 118 -26.93 -5.04 4.23
N LEU A 119 -26.35 -4.87 3.03
CA LEU A 119 -26.80 -3.88 2.05
C LEU A 119 -28.21 -4.19 1.54
N ARG A 120 -28.50 -5.44 1.14
CA ARG A 120 -29.84 -5.86 0.67
C ARG A 120 -30.91 -5.65 1.72
N ARG A 121 -30.58 -5.86 2.99
CA ARG A 121 -31.46 -5.66 4.15
C ARG A 121 -31.56 -4.20 4.59
N GLY A 122 -30.79 -3.29 3.99
CA GLY A 122 -30.79 -1.87 4.31
C GLY A 122 -30.14 -1.51 5.66
N LYS A 123 -29.31 -2.39 6.23
CA LYS A 123 -28.56 -2.10 7.47
C LYS A 123 -27.39 -1.15 7.24
N ILE A 124 -26.86 -1.14 6.02
CA ILE A 124 -25.77 -0.26 5.58
C ILE A 124 -26.14 0.40 4.26
N ASP A 125 -25.61 1.59 4.00
CA ASP A 125 -25.82 2.28 2.72
C ASP A 125 -24.79 1.83 1.66
N SER A 126 -25.09 2.13 0.40
CA SER A 126 -24.27 1.71 -0.74
C SER A 126 -22.85 2.28 -0.74
N ARG A 127 -22.62 3.46 -0.15
CA ARG A 127 -21.27 4.04 -0.04
C ARG A 127 -20.45 3.30 1.00
N ALA A 128 -21.04 3.00 2.16
CA ALA A 128 -20.39 2.20 3.19
C ALA A 128 -20.06 0.79 2.67
N ALA A 129 -21.02 0.11 2.02
CA ALA A 129 -20.82 -1.20 1.42
C ALA A 129 -19.65 -1.20 0.41
N ARG A 130 -19.58 -0.19 -0.45
CA ARG A 130 -18.49 -0.06 -1.42
C ARG A 130 -17.13 0.06 -0.76
N VAL A 131 -16.99 0.92 0.26
CA VAL A 131 -15.72 1.09 0.99
C VAL A 131 -15.29 -0.21 1.65
N MET A 132 -16.22 -0.95 2.25
CA MET A 132 -15.94 -2.24 2.88
C MET A 132 -15.48 -3.30 1.87
N VAL A 133 -16.19 -3.45 0.76
CA VAL A 133 -15.83 -4.42 -0.30
C VAL A 133 -14.48 -4.06 -0.93
N ASP A 134 -14.22 -2.78 -1.20
CA ASP A 134 -12.93 -2.34 -1.77
C ASP A 134 -11.76 -2.61 -0.80
N ALA A 135 -11.95 -2.37 0.49
CA ALA A 135 -10.95 -2.68 1.52
C ALA A 135 -10.69 -4.19 1.64
N LEU A 136 -11.74 -5.02 1.63
CA LEU A 136 -11.61 -6.48 1.68
C LEU A 136 -10.87 -7.00 0.44
N LYS A 137 -11.24 -6.53 -0.76
CA LYS A 137 -10.54 -6.91 -2.01
C LYS A 137 -9.06 -6.58 -1.96
N TRP A 138 -8.72 -5.37 -1.50
CA TRP A 138 -7.32 -4.97 -1.35
C TRP A 138 -6.58 -5.86 -0.34
N GLN A 139 -7.18 -6.17 0.80
CA GLN A 139 -6.60 -7.07 1.79
C GLN A 139 -6.36 -8.47 1.23
N CYS A 140 -7.36 -9.07 0.56
CA CYS A 140 -7.23 -10.39 -0.06
C CYS A 140 -6.08 -10.42 -1.08
N ALA A 141 -5.94 -9.38 -1.91
CA ALA A 141 -4.89 -9.27 -2.91
C ALA A 141 -3.47 -9.13 -2.32
N ILE A 142 -3.35 -8.57 -1.10
CA ILE A 142 -2.06 -8.48 -0.39
C ILE A 142 -1.73 -9.79 0.34
N GLU A 143 -2.74 -10.42 0.95
CA GLU A 143 -2.55 -11.60 1.81
C GLU A 143 -2.39 -12.91 1.01
N ALA A 144 -3.05 -13.03 -0.15
CA ALA A 144 -2.94 -14.17 -1.07
C ALA A 144 -2.89 -13.68 -2.53
N PRO A 145 -1.77 -13.06 -2.95
CA PRO A 145 -1.63 -12.41 -4.25
C PRO A 145 -1.75 -13.38 -5.44
N GLU A 146 -1.38 -14.64 -5.27
CA GLU A 146 -1.50 -15.67 -6.30
C GLU A 146 -2.95 -16.06 -6.60
N ARG A 147 -3.87 -15.92 -5.62
CA ARG A 147 -5.30 -16.22 -5.80
C ARG A 147 -6.15 -14.99 -6.10
N TYR A 148 -5.93 -13.89 -5.36
CA TYR A 148 -6.78 -12.70 -5.42
C TYR A 148 -6.08 -11.47 -6.02
N GLY A 149 -4.80 -11.58 -6.37
CA GLY A 149 -4.07 -10.53 -7.06
C GLY A 149 -4.61 -10.26 -8.46
N GLN A 150 -4.36 -9.04 -8.96
CA GLN A 150 -4.73 -8.68 -10.32
C GLN A 150 -3.76 -9.34 -11.31
N VAL A 151 -4.29 -10.19 -12.20
CA VAL A 151 -3.52 -10.78 -13.31
C VAL A 151 -3.65 -9.89 -14.53
N SER A 152 -2.54 -9.37 -15.04
CA SER A 152 -2.52 -8.58 -16.28
C SER A 152 -1.73 -9.32 -17.36
N ARG A 153 -2.39 -9.62 -18.48
CA ARG A 153 -1.77 -10.18 -19.68
C ARG A 153 -1.43 -9.03 -20.63
N HIS A 154 -0.14 -8.80 -20.85
CA HIS A 154 0.34 -7.79 -21.78
C HIS A 154 0.83 -8.47 -23.06
N GLU A 155 0.39 -7.95 -24.20
CA GLU A 155 0.99 -8.26 -25.49
C GLU A 155 2.04 -7.19 -25.79
N LEU A 156 3.29 -7.62 -25.97
CA LEU A 156 4.40 -6.72 -26.26
C LEU A 156 4.70 -6.78 -27.75
N THR A 157 4.46 -5.68 -28.45
CA THR A 157 4.79 -5.54 -29.86
C THR A 157 5.81 -4.43 -30.07
N GLY A 158 6.63 -4.57 -31.10
CA GLY A 158 7.48 -3.49 -31.62
C GLY A 158 6.67 -2.39 -32.30
N ARG A 159 7.39 -1.46 -32.94
CA ARG A 159 6.81 -0.33 -33.66
C ARG A 159 5.71 -0.81 -34.62
N ASN A 160 4.55 -0.15 -34.58
CA ASN A 160 3.40 -0.42 -35.46
C ASN A 160 2.89 -1.87 -35.39
N GLY A 161 2.99 -2.54 -34.23
CA GLY A 161 2.55 -3.93 -34.08
C GLY A 161 3.53 -4.96 -34.66
N GLY A 162 4.70 -4.53 -35.13
CA GLY A 162 5.73 -5.42 -35.66
C GLY A 162 6.48 -6.19 -34.57
N PRO A 163 7.45 -7.06 -34.94
CA PRO A 163 8.28 -7.79 -33.98
C PRO A 163 9.09 -6.85 -33.08
N ILE A 164 9.30 -7.25 -31.82
CA ILE A 164 10.25 -6.58 -30.93
C ILE A 164 11.66 -6.83 -31.50
N LYS A 165 12.35 -5.74 -31.88
CA LYS A 165 13.75 -5.80 -32.30
C LYS A 165 14.63 -5.59 -31.07
N SER A 166 15.49 -6.56 -30.75
CA SER A 166 16.54 -6.42 -29.74
C SER A 166 17.92 -6.48 -30.41
N GLN A 167 18.81 -5.58 -30.00
CA GLN A 167 20.22 -5.64 -30.36
C GLN A 167 21.01 -5.94 -29.09
N GLN A 168 21.81 -7.01 -29.11
CA GLN A 168 22.67 -7.38 -28.00
C GLN A 168 24.04 -6.75 -28.22
N LEU A 169 24.41 -5.84 -27.33
CA LEU A 169 25.76 -5.30 -27.30
C LEU A 169 26.74 -6.39 -26.82
N PRO A 170 27.96 -6.48 -27.39
CA PRO A 170 28.95 -7.43 -26.94
C PRO A 170 29.26 -7.21 -25.45
N ALA A 171 29.29 -8.30 -24.68
CA ALA A 171 29.64 -8.31 -23.26
C ALA A 171 31.16 -8.18 -23.04
N ALA A 172 31.80 -7.24 -23.73
CA ALA A 172 33.20 -6.94 -23.50
C ALA A 172 33.37 -6.28 -22.12
N ASP A 173 34.58 -6.33 -21.57
CA ASP A 173 35.05 -5.61 -20.37
C ASP A 173 35.04 -4.08 -20.57
N MET A 174 33.95 -3.55 -21.13
CA MET A 174 33.73 -2.14 -21.35
C MET A 174 33.35 -1.48 -20.04
N THR A 175 34.01 -0.37 -19.75
CA THR A 175 33.62 0.52 -18.68
C THR A 175 32.20 1.06 -18.90
N PRO A 176 31.48 1.46 -17.84
CA PRO A 176 30.16 2.06 -17.99
C PRO A 176 30.12 3.26 -18.96
N GLU A 177 31.22 4.02 -19.06
CA GLU A 177 31.36 5.17 -19.94
C GLU A 177 31.44 4.77 -21.42
N GLU A 178 32.23 3.75 -21.74
CA GLU A 178 32.33 3.19 -23.10
C GLU A 178 30.99 2.59 -23.56
N ARG A 179 30.27 1.90 -22.65
CA ARG A 179 28.93 1.38 -22.93
C ARG A 179 27.95 2.52 -23.22
N GLN A 180 28.02 3.61 -22.46
CA GLN A 180 27.14 4.76 -22.67
C GLN A 180 27.45 5.51 -23.98
N ALA A 181 28.74 5.61 -24.35
CA ALA A 181 29.18 6.18 -25.61
C ALA A 181 28.68 5.35 -26.80
N GLU A 182 28.77 4.02 -26.71
CA GLU A 182 28.31 3.11 -27.76
C GLU A 182 26.79 3.13 -27.92
N ILE A 183 26.03 3.19 -26.82
CA ILE A 183 24.57 3.39 -26.87
C ILE A 183 24.22 4.70 -27.58
N ARG A 184 24.96 5.79 -27.30
CA ARG A 184 24.74 7.08 -27.97
C ARG A 184 25.07 7.01 -29.47
N ASN A 185 26.13 6.30 -29.83
CA ASN A 185 26.54 6.09 -31.21
C ASN A 185 25.47 5.29 -31.99
N LEU A 186 25.02 4.16 -31.43
CA LEU A 186 23.94 3.36 -32.01
C LEU A 186 22.63 4.15 -32.13
N ALA A 187 22.32 4.99 -31.14
CA ALA A 187 21.15 5.86 -31.21
C ALA A 187 21.24 6.91 -32.32
N ALA A 188 22.44 7.40 -32.63
CA ALA A 188 22.68 8.31 -33.74
C ALA A 188 22.62 7.61 -35.11
N GLN A 189 23.05 6.34 -35.18
CA GLN A 189 23.03 5.53 -36.41
C GLN A 189 21.63 5.00 -36.75
N HIS A 190 20.83 4.72 -35.73
CA HIS A 190 19.48 4.17 -35.85
C HIS A 190 18.42 5.09 -35.21
N PRO A 191 18.27 6.35 -35.66
CA PRO A 191 17.31 7.28 -35.05
C PRO A 191 15.87 6.75 -35.06
N GLU A 192 15.52 5.88 -36.01
CA GLU A 192 14.22 5.21 -36.12
C GLU A 192 13.90 4.26 -34.96
N LEU A 193 14.92 3.72 -34.29
CA LEU A 193 14.78 2.83 -33.14
C LEU A 193 14.61 3.60 -31.82
N PHE A 194 15.06 4.86 -31.77
CA PHE A 194 15.07 5.69 -30.55
C PHE A 194 14.12 6.90 -30.60
N ALA A 195 13.48 7.16 -31.75
CA ALA A 195 12.49 8.22 -31.88
C ALA A 195 11.28 7.96 -30.98
N THR A 196 11.04 8.87 -30.03
CA THR A 196 9.86 8.89 -29.16
C THR A 196 8.59 8.81 -30.01
N VAL A 197 7.65 7.93 -29.64
CA VAL A 197 6.28 7.97 -30.17
C VAL A 197 5.74 9.35 -29.88
N ALA A 198 5.62 10.21 -30.90
CA ALA A 198 4.79 11.38 -30.82
C ALA A 198 3.38 10.89 -30.51
N SER A 199 2.86 11.28 -29.34
CA SER A 199 1.46 11.07 -28.97
C SER A 199 0.58 11.46 -30.15
N GLY A 200 -0.21 10.51 -30.65
CA GLY A 200 -1.29 10.79 -31.58
C GLY A 200 -2.29 11.78 -30.97
N PRO A 201 -3.09 12.46 -31.80
CA PRO A 201 -4.01 13.49 -31.33
C PRO A 201 -5.01 12.91 -30.35
N ALA A 202 -5.17 13.58 -29.21
CA ALA A 202 -6.28 13.35 -28.30
C ALA A 202 -7.59 13.65 -29.04
N HIS A 203 -8.44 12.63 -29.15
CA HIS A 203 -9.84 12.76 -29.55
C HIS A 203 -10.71 12.84 -28.31
#